data_AF-A0A2N0QJD3-F1
#
_entry.id   AF-A0A2N0QJD3-F1
#
_cell.length_a   1.000
_cell.length_b   1.000
_cell.length_c   1.000
_cell.angle_alpha   90.00
_cell.angle_beta   90.00
_cell.angle_gamma   90.00
#
_symmetry.space_group_name_H-M   'P 1'
#
loop_
_entity.id
_entity.type
_entity.pdbx_description
1 polymer ?
#
loop_
_entity_poly.entity_id
_entity_poly.type
_entity_poly.pdbx_seq_one_letter_code
_entity_poly.pdbx_strand_id
1 'polypeptide(L)'
;RDLGASKFTTFRRVVFPLTIEGVKSGIQVTFIPALSLFMITRLIAGNQVITLGTAIEQQFLVAQNWGMGATIAVFLILFMVIIMLFTSQKSKGGSV
;
A
#
# COMPACT_ATOMS: atom_id res chain seq x y z
N ARG A 1 11.95 34.19 -2.34
CA ARG A 1 10.64 34.85 -2.02
C ARG A 1 10.55 36.21 -2.69
N ASP A 2 11.38 36.41 -3.71
CA ASP A 2 11.77 37.71 -4.24
C ASP A 2 10.97 38.08 -5.50
N LEU A 3 9.98 37.24 -5.85
CA LEU A 3 9.08 37.42 -7.01
C LEU A 3 7.63 37.76 -6.60
N GLY A 4 7.37 38.12 -5.34
CA GLY A 4 6.03 38.54 -4.87
C GLY A 4 4.96 37.43 -4.81
N ALA A 5 5.32 36.18 -5.07
CA ALA A 5 4.39 35.06 -5.04
C ALA A 5 3.96 34.74 -3.60
N SER A 6 2.64 34.73 -3.35
CA SER A 6 2.04 34.22 -2.12
C SER A 6 2.56 32.79 -1.81
N LYS A 7 2.67 32.45 -0.51
CA LYS A 7 3.10 31.11 -0.06
C LYS A 7 2.24 30.00 -0.71
N PHE A 8 0.96 30.29 -0.93
CA PHE A 8 0.03 29.36 -1.56
C PHE A 8 0.33 29.14 -3.06
N THR A 9 0.69 30.21 -3.77
CA THR A 9 1.11 30.15 -5.18
C THR A 9 2.44 29.42 -5.33
N THR A 10 3.38 29.65 -4.42
CA THR A 10 4.69 28.98 -4.40
C THR A 10 4.52 27.47 -4.14
N PHE A 11 3.67 27.10 -3.19
CA PHE A 11 3.39 25.69 -2.90
C PHE A 11 2.80 24.97 -4.13
N ARG A 12 1.75 25.52 -4.74
CA ARG A 12 1.07 24.84 -5.86
C ARG A 12 1.89 24.80 -7.15
N ARG A 13 2.69 25.82 -7.42
CA ARG A 13 3.38 25.97 -8.72
C ARG A 13 4.83 25.52 -8.72
N VAL A 14 5.44 25.41 -7.55
CA VAL A 14 6.84 25.01 -7.40
C VAL A 14 6.94 23.73 -6.57
N VAL A 15 6.44 23.74 -5.33
CA VAL A 15 6.62 22.60 -4.41
C VAL A 15 5.84 21.37 -4.90
N PHE A 16 4.55 21.50 -5.18
CA PHE A 16 3.68 20.40 -5.62
C PHE A 16 4.14 19.67 -6.89
N PRO A 17 4.52 20.35 -7.99
CA PRO A 17 5.03 19.66 -9.18
C PRO A 17 6.40 19.02 -8.92
N LEU A 18 7.27 19.63 -8.10
CA LEU A 18 8.57 19.05 -7.76
C LEU A 18 8.45 17.84 -6.80
N THR A 19 7.45 17.81 -5.91
CA THR A 19 7.24 16.69 -4.98
C THR A 19 6.45 15.54 -5.57
N ILE A 20 5.89 15.65 -6.79
CA ILE A 20 5.04 14.61 -7.37
C ILE A 20 5.79 13.28 -7.59
N GLU A 21 7.09 13.32 -7.87
CA GLU A 21 7.94 12.12 -7.98
C GLU A 21 8.14 11.47 -6.61
N GLY A 22 8.32 12.28 -5.56
CA GLY A 22 8.41 11.82 -4.18
C GLY A 22 7.09 11.24 -3.66
N VAL A 23 5.95 11.84 -4.02
CA VAL A 23 4.61 11.32 -3.66
C VAL A 23 4.37 9.96 -4.31
N LYS A 24 4.75 9.79 -5.58
CA LYS A 24 4.65 8.49 -6.27
C LYS A 24 5.49 7.41 -5.57
N SER A 25 6.73 7.74 -5.19
CA SER A 25 7.60 6.84 -4.42
C SER A 25 7.01 6.52 -3.03
N GLY A 26 6.51 7.53 -2.32
CA GLY A 26 5.88 7.36 -1.00
C GLY A 26 4.64 6.45 -1.03
N ILE A 27 3.82 6.57 -2.08
CA ILE A 27 2.67 5.66 -2.29
C ILE A 27 3.18 4.22 -2.43
N GLN A 28 4.21 3.97 -3.24
CA GLN A 28 4.77 2.62 -3.44
C GLN A 28 5.32 2.02 -2.13
N VAL A 29 6.07 2.80 -1.36
CA VAL A 29 6.65 2.34 -0.09
C VAL A 29 5.57 2.07 0.96
N THR A 30 4.42 2.76 0.90
CA THR A 30 3.28 2.53 1.82
C THR A 30 2.53 1.23 1.52
N PHE A 31 2.54 0.75 0.28
CA PHE A 31 1.89 -0.51 -0.08
C PHE A 31 2.59 -1.75 0.48
N ILE A 32 3.91 -1.69 0.72
CA ILE A 32 4.69 -2.80 1.26
C ILE A 32 4.23 -3.19 2.69
N PRO A 33 4.18 -2.28 3.68
CA PRO A 33 3.72 -2.60 5.02
C PRO A 33 2.20 -2.68 5.16
N ALA A 34 1.42 -2.27 4.16
CA ALA A 34 -0.05 -2.36 4.20
C ALA A 34 -0.51 -3.82 4.38
N LEU A 35 0.24 -4.79 3.83
CA LEU A 35 -0.01 -6.21 4.06
C LEU A 35 0.17 -6.64 5.51
N SER A 36 0.99 -5.93 6.30
CA SER A 36 1.26 -6.25 7.71
C SER A 36 0.20 -5.69 8.66
N LEU A 37 -0.69 -4.83 8.16
CA LEU A 37 -1.72 -4.16 8.97
C LEU A 37 -2.75 -5.14 9.55
N PHE A 38 -2.92 -6.33 8.94
CA PHE A 38 -3.86 -7.34 9.45
C PHE A 38 -3.55 -7.75 10.90
N MET A 39 -2.27 -7.88 11.25
CA MET A 39 -1.81 -8.20 12.60
C MET A 39 -2.26 -7.14 13.61
N ILE A 40 -2.10 -5.86 13.26
CA ILE A 40 -2.52 -4.72 14.09
C ILE A 40 -4.04 -4.71 14.23
N THR A 41 -4.78 -4.93 13.13
CA THR A 41 -6.25 -4.96 13.18
C THR A 41 -6.77 -6.11 14.02
N ARG A 42 -6.12 -7.28 14.03
CA ARG A 42 -6.49 -8.39 14.92
C ARG A 42 -6.29 -8.04 16.39
N LEU A 43 -5.20 -7.35 16.72
CA LEU A 43 -4.91 -6.93 18.09
C LEU A 43 -5.92 -5.89 18.60
N ILE A 44 -6.39 -4.97 17.73
CA ILE A 44 -7.30 -3.88 18.12
C ILE A 44 -8.78 -4.31 18.02
N ALA A 45 -9.20 -4.84 16.87
CA ALA A 45 -10.59 -5.17 16.56
C ALA A 45 -10.99 -6.58 17.01
N GLY A 46 -10.04 -7.40 17.45
CA GLY A 46 -10.27 -8.81 17.74
C GLY A 46 -10.80 -9.56 16.51
N ASN A 47 -11.69 -10.52 16.74
CA ASN A 47 -12.33 -11.34 15.69
C ASN A 47 -13.65 -10.72 15.16
N GLN A 48 -13.95 -9.46 15.49
CA GLN A 48 -15.22 -8.81 15.16
C GLN A 48 -15.25 -8.24 13.73
N VAL A 49 -14.07 -7.98 13.15
CA VAL A 49 -13.95 -7.45 11.78
C VAL A 49 -13.10 -8.40 10.95
N ILE A 50 -13.73 -9.01 9.95
CA ILE A 50 -13.05 -9.88 8.99
C ILE A 50 -12.49 -8.97 7.89
N THR A 51 -11.18 -8.77 7.92
CA THR A 51 -10.42 -8.16 6.83
C THR A 51 -9.79 -9.27 5.99
N LEU A 52 -9.34 -8.94 4.78
CA LEU A 52 -8.71 -9.93 3.89
C LEU A 52 -7.51 -10.64 4.54
N GLY A 53 -6.75 -9.96 5.40
CA GLY A 53 -5.63 -10.56 6.12
C GLY A 53 -6.06 -11.43 7.30
N THR A 54 -7.08 -11.02 8.08
CA THR A 54 -7.60 -11.85 9.18
C THR A 54 -8.40 -13.05 8.68
N ALA A 55 -8.97 -12.98 7.47
CA ALA A 55 -9.64 -14.10 6.80
C ALA A 55 -8.65 -15.22 6.43
N ILE A 56 -7.48 -14.88 5.88
CA ILE A 56 -6.43 -15.87 5.58
C ILE A 56 -5.97 -16.54 6.87
N GLU A 57 -5.72 -15.73 7.88
CA GLU A 57 -5.27 -16.21 9.19
C GLU A 57 -6.27 -17.16 9.85
N GLN A 58 -7.57 -16.83 9.84
CA GLN A 58 -8.62 -17.73 10.33
C GLN A 58 -8.63 -19.05 9.55
N GLN A 59 -8.50 -19.00 8.23
CA GLN A 59 -8.54 -20.19 7.40
C GLN A 59 -7.32 -21.10 7.60
N PHE A 60 -6.16 -20.52 7.89
CA PHE A 60 -4.92 -21.26 8.19
C PHE A 60 -4.85 -21.75 9.65
N LEU A 61 -5.14 -20.89 10.63
CA LEU A 61 -4.89 -21.16 12.06
C LEU A 61 -6.09 -21.71 12.81
N VAL A 62 -7.32 -21.39 12.40
CA VAL A 62 -8.55 -21.81 13.11
C VAL A 62 -9.23 -22.96 12.39
N ALA A 63 -9.50 -22.80 11.09
CA ALA A 63 -10.14 -23.84 10.28
C ALA A 63 -9.18 -24.95 9.84
N GLN A 64 -7.86 -24.76 10.03
CA GLN A 64 -6.78 -25.64 9.54
C GLN A 64 -6.96 -26.09 8.08
N ASN A 65 -7.58 -25.24 7.25
CA ASN A 65 -7.85 -25.53 5.85
C ASN A 65 -6.87 -24.72 5.00
N TRP A 66 -5.65 -25.26 4.96
CA TRP A 66 -4.50 -24.73 4.25
C TRP A 66 -4.79 -24.46 2.76
N GLY A 67 -5.66 -25.25 2.14
CA GLY A 67 -6.04 -25.08 0.72
C GLY A 67 -6.85 -23.81 0.47
N MET A 68 -7.90 -23.56 1.26
CA MET A 68 -8.70 -22.35 1.12
C MET A 68 -7.90 -21.11 1.53
N GLY A 69 -7.11 -21.19 2.61
CA GLY A 69 -6.24 -20.10 3.04
C GLY A 69 -5.22 -19.71 1.98
N ALA A 70 -4.55 -20.70 1.36
CA ALA A 70 -3.59 -20.46 0.29
C ALA A 70 -4.25 -19.82 -0.94
N THR A 71 -5.47 -20.22 -1.29
CA THR A 71 -6.20 -19.66 -2.42
C THR A 71 -6.46 -18.16 -2.21
N ILE A 72 -6.99 -17.78 -1.05
CA ILE A 72 -7.25 -16.37 -0.71
C ILE A 72 -5.93 -15.56 -0.72
N ALA A 73 -4.85 -16.12 -0.16
CA ALA A 73 -3.54 -15.48 -0.15
C ALA A 73 -2.99 -15.24 -1.56
N VAL A 74 -3.08 -16.22 -2.45
CA VAL A 74 -2.63 -16.09 -3.85
C VAL A 74 -3.43 -15.02 -4.59
N PHE A 75 -4.75 -14.99 -4.42
CA PHE A 75 -5.58 -13.94 -5.03
C PHE A 75 -5.21 -12.54 -4.53
N LEU A 76 -4.91 -12.38 -3.23
CA LEU A 76 -4.45 -11.10 -2.68
C LEU A 76 -3.11 -10.65 -3.27
N ILE A 77 -2.15 -11.57 -3.35
CA ILE A 77 -0.84 -11.28 -3.95
C ILE A 77 -1.02 -10.89 -5.42
N LEU A 78 -1.89 -11.59 -6.15
CA LEU A 78 -2.15 -11.31 -7.56
C LEU A 78 -2.79 -9.93 -7.75
N PHE A 79 -3.78 -9.55 -6.93
CA PHE A 79 -4.34 -8.20 -6.93
C PHE A 79 -3.31 -7.14 -6.57
N MET A 80 -2.46 -7.41 -5.58
CA MET A 80 -1.38 -6.50 -5.20
C MET A 80 -0.41 -6.28 -6.36
N VAL A 81 0.02 -7.36 -7.03
CA VAL A 81 0.92 -7.28 -8.19
C VAL A 81 0.26 -6.54 -9.33
N ILE A 82 -1.02 -6.77 -9.61
CA ILE A 82 -1.78 -6.03 -10.62
C ILE A 82 -1.79 -4.53 -10.30
N ILE A 83 -2.15 -4.14 -9.08
CA ILE A 83 -2.15 -2.73 -8.65
C ILE A 83 -0.74 -2.16 -8.74
N MET A 84 0.27 -2.91 -8.31
CA MET A 84 1.66 -2.51 -8.40
C MET A 84 2.09 -2.32 -9.86
N LEU A 85 1.69 -3.18 -10.79
CA LEU A 85 1.99 -3.03 -12.22
C LEU A 85 1.27 -1.83 -12.85
N PHE A 86 -0.01 -1.62 -12.53
CA PHE A 86 -0.77 -0.46 -13.00
C PHE A 86 -0.25 0.86 -12.42
N THR A 87 0.18 0.87 -11.16
CA THR A 87 0.80 2.03 -10.50
C THR A 87 2.27 2.19 -10.91
N SER A 88 2.95 1.10 -11.29
CA SER A 88 4.32 1.07 -11.78
C SER A 88 4.36 1.42 -13.26
N GLN A 89 4.04 2.68 -13.56
CA GLN A 89 4.58 3.33 -14.74
C GLN A 89 6.09 3.50 -14.52
N LYS A 90 6.84 2.45 -14.88
CA LYS A 90 8.29 2.42 -15.15
C LYS A 90 9.07 3.49 -14.38
N SER A 91 9.17 3.36 -13.06
CA SER A 91 10.32 3.94 -12.38
C SER A 91 11.52 3.12 -12.85
N LYS A 92 12.22 3.64 -13.88
CA LYS A 92 13.55 3.18 -14.24
C LYS A 92 14.31 3.02 -12.93
N GLY A 93 14.68 1.79 -12.61
CA GLY A 93 15.48 1.48 -11.46
C GLY A 93 16.63 2.47 -11.39
N GLY A 94 16.78 3.11 -10.23
CA GLY A 94 18.02 3.78 -9.89
C GLY A 94 19.11 2.72 -9.90
N SER A 95 19.78 2.58 -11.04
CA SER A 95 21.15 2.11 -11.07
C SER A 95 21.92 3.05 -10.16
N VAL A 96 22.47 2.45 -9.11
CA VAL A 96 23.58 2.94 -8.29
C VAL A 96 24.68 3.54 -9.15
#